data_AF-A0A5M6DA65-F1
#
_entry.id   AF-A0A5M6DA65-F1
#
_cell.length_a   1.000
_cell.length_b   1.000
_cell.length_c   1.000
_cell.angle_alpha   90.00
_cell.angle_beta   90.00
_cell.angle_gamma   90.00
#
_symmetry.space_group_name_H-M   'P 1'
#
loop_
_entity.id
_entity.type
_entity.pdbx_description
1 polymer ?
#
loop_
_entity_poly.entity_id
_entity_poly.type
_entity_poly.pdbx_seq_one_letter_code
_entity_poly.pdbx_strand_id
1 'polypeptide(L)'
;MSVPISDSLNPVPLSQRGLSIGCWCLMVAAFVAISTRPAAAQERTAVDEQGRMISFERDVVPIFIKHCLECHNEDEAKNDFRIDDPDSVMSYVEPEDAQSSTMFVDYMLSEDPDYLMPPPSHGGPLLPAELAVIHAWIQEGADWPEGLTFAAGLVPAEAAEPVTHEPSEPQTLAGRLWMFQGFFHPATVHFPIALFLFGALFVVLGWKWPAMGTQIPLACLLLGAPTALAATAMGWAFATEQGYGSWTKIDFDSEVFWHRWSGVIVTVSSVLFALIALVGRRKNSLGMERTWKFGLIVIAVLVGLVGHQGGELSYGKDFYPRAFEILLGSGDDADAAEAEDQPAEQTPEEVVSETSSDVADQSSIPALLPDPASGSDAFVTAAAG
;
A
#
# COMPACT_ATOMS: atom_id res chain seq x y z
N MET A 1 27.39 -91.64 32.19
CA MET A 1 26.19 -91.25 31.43
C MET A 1 26.26 -89.74 31.25
N SER A 2 26.89 -89.20 30.21
CA SER A 2 26.49 -89.10 28.80
C SER A 2 25.78 -87.77 28.45
N VAL A 3 26.61 -86.80 28.00
CA VAL A 3 26.39 -85.83 26.90
C VAL A 3 25.29 -84.72 27.11
N PRO A 4 25.08 -83.73 26.21
CA PRO A 4 25.52 -82.33 26.36
C PRO A 4 24.46 -81.24 25.96
N ILE A 5 24.91 -79.99 25.81
CA ILE A 5 24.59 -78.94 24.78
C ILE A 5 23.24 -79.00 24.01
N SER A 6 22.48 -77.90 23.98
CA SER A 6 21.87 -77.20 22.79
C SER A 6 20.78 -76.20 23.26
N ASP A 7 20.83 -74.92 22.88
CA ASP A 7 20.30 -74.29 21.65
C ASP A 7 18.77 -74.37 21.48
N SER A 8 18.07 -73.22 21.45
CA SER A 8 17.06 -72.95 20.40
C SER A 8 16.62 -71.48 20.36
N LEU A 9 16.76 -70.90 19.17
CA LEU A 9 16.22 -69.62 18.71
C LEU A 9 14.76 -69.75 18.23
N ASN A 10 14.06 -68.60 18.21
CA ASN A 10 12.93 -68.20 17.32
C ASN A 10 11.49 -68.69 17.61
N PRO A 11 10.45 -68.13 16.96
CA PRO A 11 9.88 -66.78 17.12
C PRO A 11 8.33 -66.84 17.32
N VAL A 12 7.64 -65.71 17.57
CA VAL A 12 6.16 -65.64 17.46
C VAL A 12 5.75 -64.47 16.55
N PRO A 13 4.84 -64.68 15.57
CA PRO A 13 4.65 -63.79 14.44
C PRO A 13 3.50 -62.77 14.59
N LEU A 14 3.51 -61.84 13.64
CA LEU A 14 2.55 -60.78 13.30
C LEU A 14 1.09 -61.27 13.25
N SER A 15 0.16 -60.47 13.78
CA SER A 15 -1.18 -60.36 13.19
C SER A 15 -1.73 -58.94 13.29
N GLN A 16 -2.10 -58.43 12.13
CA GLN A 16 -2.73 -57.15 11.84
C GLN A 16 -4.14 -57.08 12.45
N ARG A 17 -4.57 -55.91 12.92
CA ARG A 17 -5.95 -55.39 12.74
C ARG A 17 -5.95 -53.86 12.75
N GLY A 18 -6.34 -53.27 11.63
CA GLY A 18 -6.48 -51.83 11.44
C GLY A 18 -7.61 -51.25 12.28
N LEU A 19 -7.38 -50.06 12.84
CA LEU A 19 -8.35 -49.31 13.62
C LEU A 19 -9.00 -48.24 12.72
N SER A 20 -10.32 -48.33 12.65
CA SER A 20 -11.21 -47.66 11.72
C SER A 20 -11.35 -46.15 11.98
N ILE A 21 -11.13 -45.34 10.94
CA ILE A 21 -11.23 -43.87 10.89
C ILE A 21 -12.71 -43.38 10.81
N GLY A 22 -13.69 -44.28 10.93
CA GLY A 22 -15.08 -44.03 10.52
C GLY A 22 -16.06 -43.44 11.55
N CYS A 23 -15.62 -42.83 12.65
CA CYS A 23 -16.56 -42.41 13.72
C CYS A 23 -16.37 -40.97 14.24
N TRP A 24 -15.79 -40.06 13.44
CA TRP A 24 -15.65 -38.64 13.80
C TRP A 24 -16.42 -37.67 12.90
N CYS A 25 -17.01 -38.12 11.79
CA CYS A 25 -17.66 -37.23 10.82
C CYS A 25 -19.15 -36.93 11.07
N LEU A 26 -19.82 -37.62 12.00
CA LEU A 26 -21.28 -37.53 12.15
C LEU A 26 -21.79 -36.65 13.30
N MET A 27 -20.91 -36.07 14.13
CA MET A 27 -21.33 -35.14 15.20
C MET A 27 -21.08 -33.64 14.89
N VAL A 28 -20.38 -33.31 13.81
CA VAL A 28 -20.09 -31.90 13.44
C VAL A 28 -21.22 -31.29 12.58
N ALA A 29 -22.03 -32.10 11.89
CA ALA A 29 -23.01 -31.61 10.92
C ALA A 29 -24.34 -31.08 11.52
N ALA A 30 -24.64 -31.34 12.80
CA ALA A 30 -25.95 -31.01 13.39
C ALA A 30 -26.00 -29.69 14.19
N PHE A 31 -24.89 -28.98 14.36
CA PHE A 31 -24.85 -27.69 15.06
C PHE A 31 -24.75 -26.47 14.10
N VAL A 32 -24.72 -26.72 12.79
CA VAL A 32 -24.45 -25.71 11.74
C VAL A 32 -25.72 -25.01 11.23
N ALA A 33 -26.93 -25.41 11.66
CA ALA A 33 -28.16 -25.01 10.96
C ALA A 33 -29.06 -23.95 11.63
N ILE A 34 -28.66 -23.26 12.71
CA ILE A 34 -29.58 -22.35 13.46
C ILE A 34 -29.15 -20.87 13.54
N SER A 35 -28.06 -20.41 12.91
CA SER A 35 -27.64 -19.00 13.07
C SER A 35 -27.13 -18.26 11.83
N THR A 36 -27.67 -18.52 10.64
CA THR A 36 -27.38 -17.71 9.46
C THR A 36 -28.60 -16.92 9.01
N ARG A 37 -28.87 -15.81 9.70
CA ARG A 37 -29.37 -14.63 8.99
C ARG A 37 -28.14 -13.97 8.40
N PRO A 38 -27.97 -13.90 7.06
CA PRO A 38 -26.95 -13.07 6.50
C PRO A 38 -27.40 -11.63 6.75
N ALA A 39 -26.79 -10.96 7.72
CA ALA A 39 -26.62 -9.53 7.58
C ALA A 39 -25.73 -9.39 6.33
N ALA A 40 -26.22 -8.68 5.31
CA ALA A 40 -25.43 -8.34 4.16
C ALA A 40 -24.24 -7.50 4.64
N ALA A 41 -23.15 -8.17 4.98
CA ALA A 41 -21.86 -7.55 5.18
C ALA A 41 -21.35 -7.24 3.77
N GLN A 42 -21.55 -6.00 3.36
CA GLN A 42 -20.98 -5.46 2.14
C GLN A 42 -19.46 -5.67 2.22
N GLU A 43 -18.89 -6.43 1.26
CA GLU A 43 -17.44 -6.52 1.06
C GLU A 43 -16.91 -5.09 0.99
N ARG A 44 -16.14 -4.66 2.00
CA ARG A 44 -15.43 -3.38 1.91
C ARG A 44 -14.14 -3.66 1.16
N THR A 45 -14.21 -3.56 -0.16
CA THR A 45 -13.02 -3.51 -1.02
C THR A 45 -12.25 -2.23 -0.69
N ALA A 46 -10.90 -2.30 -0.66
CA ALA A 46 -10.05 -1.13 -0.42
C ALA A 46 -10.12 -0.08 -1.55
N VAL A 47 -10.79 -0.45 -2.63
CA VAL A 47 -10.90 0.27 -3.90
C VAL A 47 -12.37 0.29 -4.30
N ASP A 48 -12.88 1.41 -4.77
CA ASP A 48 -14.27 1.53 -5.24
C ASP A 48 -14.51 0.84 -6.61
N GLU A 49 -15.75 0.88 -7.10
CA GLU A 49 -16.14 0.27 -8.38
C GLU A 49 -15.37 0.85 -9.58
N GLN A 50 -14.80 2.04 -9.43
CA GLN A 50 -14.04 2.77 -10.43
C GLN A 50 -12.53 2.53 -10.32
N GLY A 51 -12.06 1.73 -9.36
CA GLY A 51 -10.65 1.44 -9.21
C GLY A 51 -9.87 2.46 -8.35
N ARG A 52 -10.55 3.33 -7.59
CA ARG A 52 -9.93 4.37 -6.76
C ARG A 52 -9.78 3.92 -5.30
N MET A 53 -8.61 4.17 -4.70
CA MET A 53 -8.34 3.84 -3.31
C MET A 53 -8.90 4.89 -2.35
N ILE A 54 -8.91 6.16 -2.78
CA ILE A 54 -9.30 7.30 -1.94
C ILE A 54 -10.75 7.69 -2.22
N SER A 55 -11.58 7.62 -1.20
CA SER A 55 -12.94 8.16 -1.25
C SER A 55 -12.92 9.60 -0.77
N PHE A 56 -13.36 10.53 -1.61
CA PHE A 56 -13.40 11.95 -1.26
C PHE A 56 -14.19 12.21 0.03
N GLU A 57 -15.41 11.67 0.12
CA GLU A 57 -16.28 11.84 1.30
C GLU A 57 -15.70 11.20 2.57
N ARG A 58 -15.10 10.01 2.46
CA ARG A 58 -14.59 9.26 3.62
C ARG A 58 -13.24 9.77 4.11
N ASP A 59 -12.35 10.10 3.18
CA ASP A 59 -10.92 10.27 3.47
C ASP A 59 -10.48 11.74 3.36
N VAL A 60 -11.00 12.50 2.38
CA VAL A 60 -10.57 13.88 2.11
C VAL A 60 -11.41 14.90 2.89
N VAL A 61 -12.73 14.74 2.89
CA VAL A 61 -13.65 15.65 3.59
C VAL A 61 -13.32 15.82 5.07
N PRO A 62 -12.99 14.78 5.87
CA PRO A 62 -12.61 14.98 7.27
C PRO A 62 -11.37 15.85 7.45
N ILE A 63 -10.41 15.79 6.52
CA ILE A 63 -9.20 16.62 6.53
C ILE A 63 -9.59 18.08 6.24
N PHE A 64 -10.40 18.30 5.21
CA PHE A 64 -10.87 19.64 4.83
C PHE A 64 -11.73 20.27 5.94
N ILE A 65 -12.63 19.52 6.58
CA ILE A 65 -13.41 19.99 7.73
C ILE A 65 -12.51 20.41 8.87
N LYS A 66 -11.51 19.59 9.20
CA LYS A 66 -10.65 19.79 10.37
C LYS A 66 -9.69 20.98 10.21
N HIS A 67 -9.18 21.20 9.01
CA HIS A 67 -8.04 22.10 8.79
C HIS A 67 -8.36 23.31 7.92
N CYS A 68 -9.36 23.23 7.04
CA CYS A 68 -9.61 24.25 6.01
C CYS A 68 -10.94 24.99 6.24
N LEU A 69 -11.97 24.26 6.66
CA LEU A 69 -13.34 24.77 6.71
C LEU A 69 -13.54 25.89 7.74
N GLU A 70 -12.71 25.99 8.77
CA GLU A 70 -12.81 27.11 9.73
C GLU A 70 -12.64 28.48 9.05
N CYS A 71 -11.78 28.58 8.04
CA CYS A 71 -11.41 29.84 7.38
C CYS A 71 -11.86 29.94 5.90
N HIS A 72 -12.32 28.85 5.31
CA HIS A 72 -12.70 28.73 3.90
C HIS A 72 -14.09 28.11 3.75
N ASN A 73 -15.08 28.68 4.45
CA ASN A 73 -16.48 28.26 4.39
C ASN A 73 -17.36 29.35 3.73
N GLU A 74 -18.67 29.11 3.70
CA GLU A 74 -19.65 30.05 3.14
C GLU A 74 -19.70 31.42 3.85
N ASP A 75 -19.58 31.43 5.19
CA ASP A 75 -19.67 32.64 6.02
C ASP A 75 -18.33 33.41 6.06
N GLU A 76 -17.22 32.67 6.03
CA GLU A 76 -15.84 33.16 6.04
C GLU A 76 -15.06 32.49 4.90
N ALA A 77 -15.01 33.15 3.74
CA ALA A 77 -14.22 32.75 2.58
C ALA A 77 -12.93 33.60 2.51
N LYS A 78 -11.92 33.27 3.30
CA LYS A 78 -10.65 34.00 3.23
C LYS A 78 -10.06 33.91 1.83
N ASN A 79 -9.62 35.05 1.30
CA ASN A 79 -9.14 35.20 -0.08
C ASN A 79 -10.14 34.78 -1.17
N ASP A 80 -11.45 34.85 -0.87
CA ASP A 80 -12.51 34.44 -1.80
C ASP A 80 -12.43 32.96 -2.20
N PHE A 81 -11.79 32.14 -1.37
CA PHE A 81 -11.66 30.69 -1.55
C PHE A 81 -12.56 29.95 -0.57
N ARG A 82 -13.38 29.05 -1.13
CA ARG A 82 -14.26 28.14 -0.40
C ARG A 82 -13.79 26.70 -0.60
N ILE A 83 -13.58 25.98 0.50
CA ILE A 83 -13.16 24.57 0.44
C ILE A 83 -14.35 23.64 0.20
N ASP A 84 -15.57 24.07 0.54
CA ASP A 84 -16.81 23.29 0.43
C ASP A 84 -17.48 23.39 -0.95
N ASP A 85 -16.93 24.24 -1.82
CA ASP A 85 -17.40 24.45 -3.19
C ASP A 85 -16.47 23.76 -4.20
N PRO A 86 -16.97 22.79 -4.99
CA PRO A 86 -16.15 22.04 -5.94
C PRO A 86 -15.48 22.95 -6.97
N ASP A 87 -16.21 23.93 -7.51
CA ASP A 87 -15.70 24.82 -8.55
C ASP A 87 -14.51 25.66 -8.05
N SER A 88 -14.63 26.18 -6.81
CA SER A 88 -13.55 26.88 -6.11
C SER A 88 -12.31 25.99 -5.90
N VAL A 89 -12.47 24.73 -5.47
CA VAL A 89 -11.33 23.82 -5.27
C VAL A 89 -10.67 23.44 -6.60
N MET A 90 -11.48 23.11 -7.61
CA MET A 90 -11.00 22.66 -8.92
C MET A 90 -10.29 23.75 -9.72
N SER A 91 -10.43 25.04 -9.37
CA SER A 91 -9.59 26.08 -9.98
C SER A 91 -8.12 26.06 -9.53
N TYR A 92 -7.80 25.31 -8.47
CA TYR A 92 -6.44 25.17 -7.93
C TYR A 92 -5.93 23.73 -7.92
N VAL A 93 -6.77 22.78 -8.36
CA VAL A 93 -6.45 21.36 -8.46
C VAL A 93 -6.47 20.97 -9.94
N GLU A 94 -5.36 20.41 -10.38
CA GLU A 94 -5.23 19.78 -11.69
C GLU A 94 -5.41 18.26 -11.48
N PRO A 95 -6.55 17.68 -11.90
CA PRO A 95 -6.78 16.24 -11.81
C PRO A 95 -5.64 15.44 -12.44
N GLU A 96 -5.30 14.30 -11.84
CA GLU A 96 -4.21 13.41 -12.25
C GLU A 96 -2.79 13.99 -12.05
N ASP A 97 -2.65 15.27 -11.68
CA ASP A 97 -1.35 15.92 -11.46
C ASP A 97 -1.30 16.80 -10.20
N ALA A 98 -1.00 16.16 -9.08
CA ALA A 98 -0.77 16.84 -7.81
C ALA A 98 0.43 17.80 -7.83
N GLN A 99 1.39 17.63 -8.74
CA GLN A 99 2.57 18.50 -8.83
C GLN A 99 2.29 19.78 -9.62
N SER A 100 1.30 19.75 -10.50
CA SER A 100 0.78 20.93 -11.19
C SER A 100 -0.36 21.61 -10.43
N SER A 101 -0.93 20.94 -9.42
CA SER A 101 -1.97 21.48 -8.54
C SER A 101 -1.40 22.52 -7.57
N THR A 102 -1.68 23.80 -7.82
CA THR A 102 -1.23 24.92 -6.98
C THR A 102 -1.74 24.81 -5.54
N MET A 103 -2.95 24.29 -5.31
CA MET A 103 -3.48 24.01 -3.96
C MET A 103 -2.51 23.15 -3.15
N PHE A 104 -1.95 22.12 -3.78
CA PHE A 104 -1.09 21.16 -3.11
C PHE A 104 0.35 21.69 -2.97
N VAL A 105 0.95 22.19 -4.06
CA VAL A 105 2.36 22.59 -4.06
C VAL A 105 2.59 23.95 -3.42
N ASP A 106 1.80 24.96 -3.80
CA ASP A 106 2.07 26.35 -3.42
C ASP A 106 1.50 26.71 -2.04
N TYR A 107 0.46 25.99 -1.59
CA TYR A 107 -0.19 26.24 -0.31
C TYR A 107 0.02 25.13 0.72
N MET A 108 -0.18 23.84 0.41
CA MET A 108 -0.04 22.77 1.42
C MET A 108 1.41 22.35 1.69
N LEU A 109 2.30 22.46 0.69
CA LEU A 109 3.72 22.12 0.80
C LEU A 109 4.65 23.35 0.92
N SER A 110 4.07 24.55 1.02
CA SER A 110 4.84 25.78 1.04
C SER A 110 5.83 25.85 2.21
N GLU A 111 7.04 26.32 1.93
CA GLU A 111 8.02 26.63 2.98
C GLU A 111 7.82 28.04 3.56
N ASP A 112 7.05 28.90 2.88
CA ASP A 112 6.74 30.26 3.33
C ASP A 112 5.52 30.22 4.28
N PRO A 113 5.68 30.63 5.56
CA PRO A 113 4.58 30.64 6.52
C PRO A 113 3.37 31.50 6.12
N ASP A 114 3.56 32.49 5.25
CA ASP A 114 2.48 33.36 4.79
C ASP A 114 1.60 32.70 3.70
N TYR A 115 2.14 31.71 3.00
CA TYR A 115 1.42 30.94 1.96
C TYR A 115 1.02 29.55 2.44
N LEU A 116 1.66 29.02 3.50
CA LEU A 116 1.35 27.71 4.04
C LEU A 116 -0.10 27.62 4.55
N MET A 117 -0.87 26.68 4.01
CA MET A 117 -2.22 26.37 4.45
C MET A 117 -2.32 24.92 4.98
N PRO A 118 -2.92 24.71 6.16
CA PRO A 118 -3.35 25.73 7.11
C PRO A 118 -2.14 26.49 7.70
N PRO A 119 -2.32 27.74 8.18
CA PRO A 119 -1.21 28.50 8.73
C PRO A 119 -0.72 27.89 10.06
N PRO A 120 0.55 28.09 10.45
CA PRO A 120 1.09 27.55 11.70
C PRO A 120 0.31 27.99 12.95
N SER A 121 -0.37 29.13 12.89
CA SER A 121 -1.21 29.65 13.97
C SER A 121 -2.56 28.92 14.12
N HIS A 122 -2.99 28.16 13.11
CA HIS A 122 -4.27 27.45 13.07
C HIS A 122 -4.08 25.99 12.64
N GLY A 123 -3.10 25.31 13.23
CA GLY A 123 -2.99 23.86 13.14
C GLY A 123 -2.14 23.30 11.99
N GLY A 124 -1.47 24.15 11.21
CA GLY A 124 -0.52 23.71 10.18
C GLY A 124 0.92 23.51 10.65
N PRO A 125 1.78 22.88 9.82
CA PRO A 125 1.45 22.21 8.55
C PRO A 125 0.65 20.91 8.75
N LEU A 126 0.03 20.42 7.67
CA LEU A 126 -0.64 19.12 7.66
C LEU A 126 0.33 17.97 7.99
N LEU A 127 -0.21 16.88 8.54
CA LEU A 127 0.59 15.67 8.76
C LEU A 127 0.97 15.03 7.43
N PRO A 128 2.15 14.37 7.32
CA PRO A 128 2.55 13.68 6.09
C PRO A 128 1.52 12.66 5.59
N ALA A 129 0.78 12.01 6.51
CA ALA A 129 -0.29 11.08 6.14
C ALA A 129 -1.52 11.80 5.56
N GLU A 130 -1.90 12.97 6.09
CA GLU A 130 -3.00 13.78 5.56
C GLU A 130 -2.64 14.34 4.16
N LEU A 131 -1.39 14.80 3.98
CA LEU A 131 -0.85 15.21 2.68
C LEU A 131 -0.84 14.06 1.67
N ALA A 132 -0.48 12.84 2.09
CA ALA A 132 -0.47 11.68 1.21
C ALA A 132 -1.88 11.30 0.72
N VAL A 133 -2.90 11.43 1.58
CA VAL A 133 -4.30 11.21 1.20
C VAL A 133 -4.75 12.21 0.14
N ILE A 134 -4.48 13.51 0.35
CA ILE A 134 -4.84 14.55 -0.62
C ILE A 134 -4.07 14.35 -1.94
N HIS A 135 -2.77 14.06 -1.87
CA HIS A 135 -1.97 13.77 -3.06
C HIS A 135 -2.54 12.59 -3.86
N ALA A 136 -2.87 11.50 -3.17
CA ALA A 136 -3.44 10.31 -3.82
C ALA A 136 -4.81 10.60 -4.45
N TRP A 137 -5.68 11.34 -3.77
CA TRP A 137 -6.96 11.77 -4.34
C TRP A 137 -6.80 12.59 -5.62
N ILE A 138 -5.89 13.56 -5.64
CA ILE A 138 -5.62 14.35 -6.86
C ILE A 138 -5.10 13.46 -7.99
N GLN A 139 -4.15 12.57 -7.68
CA GLN A 139 -3.58 11.61 -8.65
C GLN A 139 -4.63 10.63 -9.21
N GLU A 140 -5.67 10.32 -8.44
CA GLU A 140 -6.79 9.48 -8.86
C GLU A 140 -7.86 10.27 -9.66
N GLY A 141 -7.54 11.50 -10.07
CA GLY A 141 -8.42 12.34 -10.90
C GLY A 141 -9.27 13.33 -10.10
N ALA A 142 -8.95 13.55 -8.81
CA ALA A 142 -9.64 14.49 -7.93
C ALA A 142 -11.17 14.29 -7.95
N ASP A 143 -11.63 13.03 -7.97
CA ASP A 143 -13.06 12.73 -8.11
C ASP A 143 -13.87 13.39 -6.98
N TRP A 144 -14.86 14.18 -7.37
CA TRP A 144 -15.76 14.87 -6.46
C TRP A 144 -17.20 14.41 -6.75
N PRO A 145 -17.86 13.70 -5.81
CA PRO A 145 -19.20 13.18 -6.04
C PRO A 145 -20.22 14.29 -6.34
N GLU A 146 -21.03 14.10 -7.38
CA GLU A 146 -22.06 15.06 -7.77
C GLU A 146 -23.03 15.38 -6.62
N GLY A 147 -23.23 16.68 -6.36
CA GLY A 147 -24.15 17.16 -5.33
C GLY A 147 -23.64 17.02 -3.89
N LEU A 148 -22.42 16.54 -3.67
CA LEU A 148 -21.80 16.52 -2.36
C LEU A 148 -21.26 17.90 -2.00
N THR A 149 -21.93 18.58 -1.08
CA THR A 149 -21.42 19.76 -0.37
C THR A 149 -21.31 19.42 1.10
N PHE A 150 -20.17 19.69 1.73
CA PHE A 150 -19.96 19.40 3.14
C PHE A 150 -19.92 20.68 3.98
N ALA A 151 -21.02 20.95 4.68
CA ALA A 151 -21.00 21.83 5.84
C ALA A 151 -20.60 21.01 7.08
N ALA A 152 -20.10 21.68 8.13
CA ALA A 152 -19.57 21.07 9.36
C ALA A 152 -20.56 20.18 10.18
N GLY A 153 -21.70 19.76 9.62
CA GLY A 153 -22.73 18.97 10.29
C GLY A 153 -23.44 17.88 9.49
N LEU A 154 -22.95 17.48 8.30
CA LEU A 154 -23.66 16.50 7.44
C LEU A 154 -23.00 15.13 7.25
N VAL A 155 -21.90 14.80 7.93
CA VAL A 155 -21.42 13.42 7.94
C VAL A 155 -22.39 12.57 8.77
N PRO A 156 -23.05 11.53 8.21
CA PRO A 156 -23.94 10.66 8.97
C PRO A 156 -23.17 10.07 10.14
N ALA A 157 -23.66 10.31 11.36
CA ALA A 157 -23.10 9.82 12.62
C ALA A 157 -23.04 8.27 12.72
N GLU A 158 -23.47 7.55 11.69
CA GLU A 158 -23.42 6.09 11.59
C GLU A 158 -22.14 5.56 10.89
N ALA A 159 -21.39 6.42 10.17
CA ALA A 159 -20.07 6.09 9.61
C ALA A 159 -18.91 6.48 10.53
N ALA A 160 -19.21 7.29 11.54
CA ALA A 160 -18.34 7.62 12.65
C ALA A 160 -18.97 7.08 13.94
N GLU A 161 -19.03 5.75 14.09
CA GLU A 161 -18.61 5.31 15.42
C GLU A 161 -17.16 5.76 15.52
N PRO A 162 -16.82 6.74 16.39
CA PRO A 162 -15.43 6.92 16.69
C PRO A 162 -14.98 5.53 17.12
N VAL A 163 -13.98 4.98 16.42
CA VAL A 163 -13.04 4.13 17.13
C VAL A 163 -12.57 5.05 18.24
N THR A 164 -13.23 4.96 19.39
CA THR A 164 -12.73 5.48 20.63
C THR A 164 -11.46 4.69 20.79
N HIS A 165 -10.37 5.24 20.25
CA HIS A 165 -9.15 5.24 20.99
C HIS A 165 -9.55 5.91 22.31
N GLU A 166 -10.05 5.09 23.25
CA GLU A 166 -9.82 5.39 24.66
C GLU A 166 -8.38 5.85 24.71
N PRO A 167 -8.08 7.07 25.22
CA PRO A 167 -6.75 7.62 25.17
C PRO A 167 -5.82 6.59 25.79
N SER A 168 -5.16 5.80 24.93
CA SER A 168 -4.39 4.66 25.35
C SER A 168 -3.30 5.28 26.19
N GLU A 169 -3.17 4.82 27.42
CA GLU A 169 -2.17 5.25 28.40
C GLU A 169 -0.88 5.72 27.74
N PRO A 170 -0.21 6.77 28.25
CA PRO A 170 0.97 7.33 27.60
C PRO A 170 1.93 6.21 27.23
N GLN A 171 1.99 5.89 25.93
CA GLN A 171 2.69 4.71 25.49
C GLN A 171 4.14 4.84 25.90
N THR A 172 4.60 3.89 26.72
CA THR A 172 6.00 3.80 27.13
C THR A 172 6.89 3.87 25.88
N LEU A 173 8.14 4.32 26.03
CA LEU A 173 9.08 4.38 24.91
C LEU A 173 9.18 3.02 24.18
N ALA A 174 9.02 1.91 24.90
CA ALA A 174 8.93 0.57 24.33
C ALA A 174 7.70 0.36 23.44
N GLY A 175 6.52 0.83 23.84
CA GLY A 175 5.30 0.78 23.02
C GLY A 175 5.42 1.60 21.74
N ARG A 176 5.97 2.81 21.83
CA ARG A 176 6.25 3.66 20.66
C ARG A 176 7.22 3.02 19.68
N LEU A 177 8.29 2.40 20.18
CA LEU A 177 9.24 1.67 19.33
C LEU A 177 8.62 0.42 18.70
N TRP A 178 7.79 -0.31 19.45
CA TRP A 178 7.08 -1.48 18.95
C TRP A 178 6.12 -1.15 17.80
N MET A 179 5.41 -0.02 17.92
CA MET A 179 4.55 0.52 16.87
C MET A 179 5.37 1.00 15.66
N PHE A 180 6.36 1.86 15.90
CA PHE A 180 7.19 2.44 14.85
C PHE A 180 7.87 1.41 13.94
N GLN A 181 8.34 0.28 14.49
CA GLN A 181 8.96 -0.77 13.67
C GLN A 181 7.96 -1.51 12.76
N GLY A 182 6.66 -1.47 13.06
CA GLY A 182 5.60 -2.05 12.22
C GLY A 182 5.54 -1.46 10.81
N PHE A 183 5.83 -0.16 10.65
CA PHE A 183 5.87 0.52 9.35
C PHE A 183 6.91 -0.06 8.39
N PHE A 184 7.94 -0.73 8.90
CA PHE A 184 8.96 -1.39 8.06
C PHE A 184 8.55 -2.80 7.63
N HIS A 185 7.33 -3.26 7.92
CA HIS A 185 6.86 -4.57 7.51
C HIS A 185 6.96 -4.77 5.98
N PRO A 186 6.44 -3.88 5.12
CA PRO A 186 6.59 -4.02 3.67
C PRO A 186 8.06 -4.08 3.24
N ALA A 187 8.93 -3.22 3.79
CA ALA A 187 10.35 -3.26 3.45
C ALA A 187 11.02 -4.59 3.86
N THR A 188 10.68 -5.11 5.03
CA THR A 188 11.34 -6.28 5.61
C THR A 188 10.87 -7.59 4.98
N VAL A 189 9.65 -7.67 4.42
CA VAL A 189 9.17 -8.89 3.73
C VAL A 189 9.94 -9.18 2.43
N HIS A 190 10.43 -8.16 1.72
CA HIS A 190 11.13 -8.35 0.44
C HIS A 190 12.43 -9.16 0.58
N PHE A 191 13.10 -9.04 1.73
CA PHE A 191 14.37 -9.70 1.97
C PHE A 191 14.27 -11.24 2.07
N PRO A 192 13.43 -11.84 2.96
CA PRO A 192 13.22 -13.28 2.97
C PRO A 192 12.59 -13.78 1.67
N ILE A 193 11.70 -12.99 1.02
CA ILE A 193 11.13 -13.36 -0.29
C ILE A 193 12.25 -13.60 -1.31
N ALA A 194 13.13 -12.62 -1.50
CA ALA A 194 14.24 -12.71 -2.44
C ALA A 194 15.18 -13.88 -2.09
N LEU A 195 15.52 -14.06 -0.81
CA LEU A 195 16.39 -15.15 -0.38
C LEU A 195 15.79 -16.53 -0.62
N PHE A 196 14.51 -16.75 -0.32
CA PHE A 196 13.90 -18.06 -0.52
C PHE A 196 13.74 -18.40 -2.01
N LEU A 197 13.32 -17.44 -2.84
CA LEU A 197 13.22 -17.62 -4.29
C LEU A 197 14.60 -17.88 -4.91
N PHE A 198 15.60 -17.07 -4.56
CA PHE A 198 16.97 -17.24 -5.05
C PHE A 198 17.59 -18.56 -4.54
N GLY A 199 17.37 -18.92 -3.29
CA GLY A 199 17.81 -20.18 -2.72
C GLY A 199 17.20 -21.38 -3.45
N ALA A 200 15.89 -21.38 -3.71
CA ALA A 200 15.20 -22.43 -4.44
C ALA A 200 15.67 -22.54 -5.90
N LEU A 201 15.91 -21.40 -6.57
CA LEU A 201 16.51 -21.37 -7.91
C LEU A 201 17.84 -22.14 -7.93
N PHE A 202 18.71 -21.91 -6.93
CA PHE A 202 20.00 -22.60 -6.85
C PHE A 202 19.89 -24.07 -6.43
N VAL A 203 18.80 -24.49 -5.75
CA VAL A 203 18.51 -25.92 -5.56
C VAL A 203 18.23 -26.59 -6.91
N VAL A 204 17.41 -25.96 -7.76
CA VAL A 204 17.06 -26.47 -9.10
C VAL A 204 18.27 -26.47 -10.03
N LEU A 205 19.03 -25.37 -10.08
CA LEU A 205 20.30 -25.30 -10.83
C LEU A 205 21.32 -26.34 -10.34
N GLY A 206 21.27 -26.66 -9.04
CA GLY A 206 22.07 -27.72 -8.43
C GLY A 206 21.89 -29.10 -9.05
N TRP A 207 20.77 -29.37 -9.72
CA TRP A 207 20.56 -30.63 -10.45
C TRP A 207 21.47 -30.76 -11.67
N LYS A 208 21.78 -29.64 -12.34
CA LYS A 208 22.71 -29.59 -13.47
C LYS A 208 24.14 -29.28 -13.04
N TRP A 209 24.31 -28.47 -11.99
CA TRP A 209 25.60 -28.03 -11.45
C TRP A 209 25.70 -28.29 -9.95
N PRO A 210 26.09 -29.51 -9.53
CA PRO A 210 26.11 -29.92 -8.12
C PRO A 210 26.95 -29.03 -7.20
N ALA A 211 28.00 -28.38 -7.73
CA ALA A 211 28.87 -27.48 -6.98
C ALA A 211 28.12 -26.29 -6.35
N MET A 212 27.07 -25.79 -7.02
CA MET A 212 26.31 -24.63 -6.56
C MET A 212 25.07 -25.00 -5.72
N GLY A 213 24.64 -26.26 -5.79
CA GLY A 213 23.35 -26.72 -5.26
C GLY A 213 23.24 -26.89 -3.74
N THR A 214 24.32 -26.61 -2.98
CA THR A 214 24.33 -26.84 -1.52
C THR A 214 24.70 -25.60 -0.72
N GLN A 215 25.79 -24.91 -1.06
CA GLN A 215 26.27 -23.79 -0.25
C GLN A 215 25.38 -22.54 -0.38
N ILE A 216 25.00 -22.18 -1.61
CA ILE A 216 24.18 -21.00 -1.89
C ILE A 216 22.77 -21.16 -1.30
N PRO A 217 22.02 -22.25 -1.59
CA PRO A 217 20.68 -22.41 -1.03
C PRO A 217 20.65 -22.46 0.50
N LEU A 218 21.69 -23.03 1.10
CA LEU A 218 21.83 -23.08 2.55
C LEU A 218 22.01 -21.69 3.15
N ALA A 219 22.88 -20.86 2.58
CA ALA A 219 23.11 -19.50 3.05
C ALA A 219 21.81 -18.68 2.95
N CYS A 220 21.10 -18.79 1.83
CA CYS A 220 19.81 -18.16 1.64
C CYS A 220 18.77 -18.59 2.68
N LEU A 221 18.64 -19.89 2.97
CA LEU A 221 17.72 -20.40 3.98
C LEU A 221 18.07 -19.91 5.40
N LEU A 222 19.36 -19.91 5.75
CA LEU A 222 19.83 -19.50 7.09
C LEU A 222 19.72 -17.98 7.32
N LEU A 223 19.84 -17.16 6.27
CA LEU A 223 19.63 -15.72 6.34
C LEU A 223 18.14 -15.34 6.20
N GLY A 224 17.38 -16.10 5.41
CA GLY A 224 15.96 -15.88 5.17
C GLY A 224 15.09 -16.20 6.38
N ALA A 225 15.36 -17.29 7.12
CA ALA A 225 14.57 -17.66 8.29
C ALA A 225 14.52 -16.58 9.40
N PRO A 226 15.64 -15.99 9.87
CA PRO A 226 15.58 -14.95 10.89
C PRO A 226 14.94 -13.65 10.37
N THR A 227 15.08 -13.34 9.08
CA THR A 227 14.48 -12.14 8.50
C THR A 227 12.98 -12.30 8.25
N ALA A 228 12.51 -13.51 7.93
CA ALA A 228 11.08 -13.86 7.92
C ALA A 228 10.44 -13.75 9.32
N LEU A 229 11.18 -14.17 10.36
CA LEU A 229 10.74 -13.99 11.75
C LEU A 229 10.60 -12.50 12.12
N ALA A 230 11.59 -11.68 11.75
CA ALA A 230 11.53 -10.23 11.94
C ALA A 230 10.35 -9.60 11.19
N ALA A 231 10.15 -9.96 9.92
CA ALA A 231 9.03 -9.49 9.11
C ALA A 231 7.67 -9.84 9.72
N THR A 232 7.53 -11.06 10.27
CA THR A 232 6.30 -11.51 10.94
C THR A 232 6.04 -10.72 12.23
N ALA A 233 7.09 -10.44 13.02
CA ALA A 233 6.98 -9.63 14.23
C ALA A 233 6.57 -8.18 13.92
N MET A 234 7.16 -7.59 12.88
CA MET A 234 6.78 -6.26 12.37
C MET A 234 5.32 -6.24 11.87
N GLY A 235 4.90 -7.27 11.14
CA GLY A 235 3.53 -7.39 10.66
C GLY A 235 2.52 -7.48 11.80
N TRP A 236 2.88 -8.14 12.90
CA TRP A 236 2.03 -8.21 14.08
C TRP A 236 1.88 -6.86 14.79
N ALA A 237 2.95 -6.06 14.83
CA ALA A 237 2.88 -4.70 15.34
C ALA A 237 2.00 -3.81 14.45
N PHE A 238 2.16 -3.90 13.13
CA PHE A 238 1.34 -3.13 12.18
C PHE A 238 -0.15 -3.49 12.24
N ALA A 239 -0.48 -4.77 12.41
CA ALA A 239 -1.87 -5.22 12.54
C ALA A 239 -2.59 -4.63 13.77
N THR A 240 -1.85 -4.28 14.83
CA THR A 240 -2.45 -3.63 16.00
C THR A 240 -2.85 -2.17 15.76
N GLU A 241 -2.19 -1.48 14.82
CA GLU A 241 -2.52 -0.08 14.48
C GLU A 241 -3.79 0.01 13.62
N GLN A 242 -3.95 -0.88 12.64
CA GLN A 242 -5.11 -0.87 11.74
C GLN A 242 -6.39 -1.46 12.35
N GLY A 243 -6.44 -1.70 13.66
CA GLY A 243 -7.64 -2.25 14.33
C GLY A 243 -7.88 -3.75 14.11
N TYR A 244 -7.00 -4.44 13.37
CA TYR A 244 -7.01 -5.90 13.18
C TYR A 244 -6.39 -6.68 14.37
N GLY A 245 -5.91 -5.97 15.40
CA GLY A 245 -5.13 -6.48 16.52
C GLY A 245 -5.88 -7.26 17.60
N SER A 246 -7.19 -7.48 17.46
CA SER A 246 -7.93 -8.25 18.45
C SER A 246 -7.82 -9.76 18.20
N TRP A 247 -7.18 -10.48 19.13
CA TRP A 247 -7.14 -11.95 19.15
C TRP A 247 -8.54 -12.61 19.20
N THR A 248 -9.58 -11.85 19.53
CA THR A 248 -10.96 -12.34 19.66
C THR A 248 -11.81 -12.17 18.41
N LYS A 249 -11.36 -11.36 17.42
CA LYS A 249 -12.02 -11.26 16.11
C LYS A 249 -11.31 -12.18 15.13
N ILE A 250 -11.79 -13.42 15.05
CA ILE A 250 -11.43 -14.36 14.00
C ILE A 250 -12.43 -14.15 12.86
N ASP A 251 -12.07 -13.30 11.92
CA ASP A 251 -12.81 -13.09 10.69
C ASP A 251 -12.16 -13.95 9.60
N PHE A 252 -12.80 -15.07 9.25
CA PHE A 252 -12.30 -16.00 8.23
C PHE A 252 -12.53 -15.49 6.80
N ASP A 253 -13.35 -14.47 6.64
CA ASP A 253 -13.72 -13.88 5.35
C ASP A 253 -12.84 -12.68 5.00
N SER A 254 -12.02 -12.19 5.95
CA SER A 254 -11.05 -11.14 5.70
C SER A 254 -9.82 -11.66 4.93
N GLU A 255 -9.48 -11.02 3.81
CA GLU A 255 -8.24 -11.26 3.07
C GLU A 255 -6.99 -11.10 3.97
N VAL A 256 -7.05 -10.19 4.95
CA VAL A 256 -6.00 -9.95 5.95
C VAL A 256 -5.76 -11.18 6.83
N PHE A 257 -6.80 -11.96 7.15
CA PHE A 257 -6.68 -13.19 7.94
C PHE A 257 -5.82 -14.23 7.22
N TRP A 258 -6.11 -14.47 5.94
CA TRP A 258 -5.39 -15.45 5.13
C TRP A 258 -3.94 -15.04 4.90
N HIS A 259 -3.68 -13.76 4.59
CA HIS A 259 -2.33 -13.24 4.46
C HIS A 259 -1.50 -13.38 5.75
N ARG A 260 -2.10 -13.06 6.91
CA ARG A 260 -1.43 -13.17 8.21
C ARG A 260 -1.01 -14.60 8.52
N TRP A 261 -1.91 -15.55 8.37
CA TRP A 261 -1.62 -16.96 8.71
C TRP A 261 -0.72 -17.64 7.69
N SER A 262 -0.86 -17.31 6.40
CA SER A 262 0.03 -17.84 5.37
C SER A 262 1.48 -17.35 5.59
N GLY A 263 1.67 -16.08 5.99
CA GLY A 263 2.97 -15.54 6.41
C GLY A 263 3.57 -16.26 7.63
N VAL A 264 2.77 -16.54 8.66
CA VAL A 264 3.23 -17.30 9.85
C VAL A 264 3.64 -18.73 9.47
N ILE A 265 2.89 -19.39 8.59
CA ILE A 265 3.22 -20.74 8.10
C ILE A 265 4.57 -20.74 7.38
N VAL A 266 4.83 -19.74 6.53
CA VAL A 266 6.12 -19.56 5.85
C VAL A 266 7.25 -19.41 6.87
N THR A 267 7.07 -18.55 7.88
CA THR A 267 8.08 -18.31 8.91
C THR A 267 8.39 -19.57 9.72
N VAL A 268 7.37 -20.27 10.23
CA VAL A 268 7.55 -21.51 10.99
C VAL A 268 8.23 -22.59 10.13
N SER A 269 7.80 -22.73 8.87
CA SER A 269 8.38 -23.71 7.93
C SER A 269 9.85 -23.38 7.64
N SER A 270 10.18 -22.12 7.42
CA SER A 270 11.56 -21.67 7.14
C SER A 270 12.50 -21.95 8.31
N VAL A 271 12.07 -21.68 9.54
CA VAL A 271 12.84 -21.98 10.76
C VAL A 271 13.01 -23.49 10.92
N LEU A 272 11.94 -24.27 10.73
CA LEU A 272 12.00 -25.73 10.79
C LEU A 272 13.02 -26.31 9.79
N PHE A 273 12.93 -25.92 8.51
CA PHE A 273 13.86 -26.41 7.49
C PHE A 273 15.28 -25.90 7.68
N ALA A 274 15.47 -24.68 8.21
CA ALA A 274 16.79 -24.18 8.61
C ALA A 274 17.41 -25.05 9.72
N LEU A 275 16.65 -25.43 10.73
CA LEU A 275 17.11 -26.35 11.79
C LEU A 275 17.44 -27.74 11.23
N ILE A 276 16.58 -28.29 10.36
CA ILE A 276 16.82 -29.56 9.66
C ILE A 276 18.13 -29.47 8.85
N ALA A 277 18.39 -28.35 8.16
CA ALA A 277 19.61 -28.13 7.41
C ALA A 277 20.87 -28.12 8.31
N LEU A 278 20.79 -27.44 9.46
CA LEU A 278 21.88 -27.40 10.44
C LEU A 278 22.19 -28.79 11.02
N VAL A 279 21.16 -29.55 11.41
CA VAL A 279 21.33 -30.92 11.92
C VAL A 279 21.82 -31.86 10.82
N GLY A 280 21.31 -31.71 9.60
CA GLY A 280 21.73 -32.46 8.43
C GLY A 280 23.22 -32.31 8.13
N ARG A 281 23.76 -31.09 8.24
CA ARG A 281 25.19 -30.82 8.12
C ARG A 281 26.02 -31.43 9.25
N ARG A 282 25.54 -31.37 10.50
CA ARG A 282 26.27 -31.97 11.64
C ARG A 282 26.33 -33.49 11.54
N LYS A 283 25.25 -34.13 11.08
CA LYS A 283 25.14 -35.59 10.97
C LYS A 283 25.59 -36.15 9.61
N ASN A 284 25.99 -35.30 8.66
CA ASN A 284 26.31 -35.66 7.27
C ASN A 284 25.25 -36.59 6.63
N SER A 285 23.97 -36.32 6.90
CA SER A 285 22.87 -37.18 6.44
C SER A 285 22.33 -36.71 5.09
N LEU A 286 22.49 -37.55 4.05
CA LEU A 286 21.97 -37.31 2.71
C LEU A 286 20.43 -37.17 2.67
N GLY A 287 19.72 -37.92 3.53
CA GLY A 287 18.26 -37.84 3.61
C GLY A 287 17.82 -36.45 4.10
N MET A 288 18.45 -35.98 5.17
CA MET A 288 18.18 -34.67 5.74
C MET A 288 18.53 -33.54 4.77
N GLU A 289 19.60 -33.72 3.98
CA GLU A 289 19.99 -32.79 2.92
C GLU A 289 18.90 -32.63 1.85
N ARG A 290 18.34 -33.75 1.39
CA ARG A 290 17.22 -33.73 0.43
C ARG A 290 15.97 -33.09 1.05
N THR A 291 15.68 -33.38 2.32
CA THR A 291 14.50 -32.85 3.02
C THR A 291 14.51 -31.33 3.07
N TRP A 292 15.59 -30.68 3.51
CA TRP A 292 15.60 -29.21 3.61
C TRP A 292 15.66 -28.54 2.23
N LYS A 293 16.30 -29.15 1.23
CA LYS A 293 16.31 -28.65 -0.16
C LYS A 293 14.91 -28.68 -0.79
N PHE A 294 14.19 -29.78 -0.60
CA PHE A 294 12.79 -29.88 -1.01
C PHE A 294 11.93 -28.88 -0.25
N GLY A 295 12.12 -28.78 1.08
CA GLY A 295 11.45 -27.81 1.92
C GLY A 295 11.65 -26.37 1.45
N LEU A 296 12.85 -26.00 1.00
CA LEU A 296 13.15 -24.67 0.45
C LEU A 296 12.38 -24.38 -0.85
N ILE A 297 12.21 -25.37 -1.74
CA ILE A 297 11.37 -25.22 -2.93
C ILE A 297 9.91 -25.00 -2.53
N VAL A 298 9.40 -25.77 -1.55
CA VAL A 298 8.04 -25.59 -1.04
C VAL A 298 7.86 -24.20 -0.42
N ILE A 299 8.82 -23.72 0.37
CA ILE A 299 8.80 -22.36 0.93
C ILE A 299 8.75 -21.33 -0.18
N ALA A 300 9.58 -21.46 -1.23
CA ALA A 300 9.59 -20.52 -2.35
C ALA A 300 8.23 -20.43 -3.05
N VAL A 301 7.54 -21.56 -3.24
CA VAL A 301 6.18 -21.58 -3.78
C VAL A 301 5.19 -20.90 -2.83
N LEU A 302 5.22 -21.26 -1.53
CA LEU A 302 4.35 -20.65 -0.53
C LEU A 302 4.54 -19.13 -0.47
N VAL A 303 5.77 -18.66 -0.47
CA VAL A 303 6.12 -17.24 -0.46
C VAL A 303 5.57 -16.52 -1.70
N GLY A 304 5.61 -17.14 -2.87
CA GLY A 304 4.97 -16.59 -4.07
C GLY A 304 3.46 -16.44 -3.90
N LEU A 305 2.79 -17.43 -3.30
CA LEU A 305 1.35 -17.36 -3.00
C LEU A 305 1.03 -16.29 -1.95
N VAL A 306 1.81 -16.18 -0.88
CA VAL A 306 1.64 -15.11 0.14
C VAL A 306 1.90 -13.73 -0.45
N GLY A 307 2.92 -13.62 -1.33
CA GLY A 307 3.24 -12.38 -2.04
C GLY A 307 2.11 -11.94 -2.96
N HIS A 308 1.47 -12.89 -3.66
CA HIS A 308 0.28 -12.61 -4.46
C HIS A 308 -0.88 -12.09 -3.59
N GLN A 309 -1.19 -12.75 -2.48
CA GLN A 309 -2.18 -12.28 -1.51
C GLN A 309 -1.85 -10.89 -0.96
N GLY A 310 -0.58 -10.60 -0.70
CA GLY A 310 -0.13 -9.27 -0.27
C GLY A 310 -0.32 -8.20 -1.36
N GLY A 311 -0.16 -8.57 -2.62
CA GLY A 311 -0.46 -7.72 -3.77
C GLY A 311 -1.95 -7.42 -3.90
N GLU A 312 -2.81 -8.44 -3.75
CA GLU A 312 -4.27 -8.27 -3.77
C GLU A 312 -4.77 -7.33 -2.67
N LEU A 313 -4.18 -7.41 -1.46
CA LEU A 313 -4.46 -6.46 -0.38
C LEU A 313 -4.08 -5.01 -0.72
N SER A 314 -3.14 -4.80 -1.63
CA SER A 314 -2.61 -3.46 -1.99
C SER A 314 -3.24 -2.90 -3.26
N TYR A 315 -3.59 -3.75 -4.23
CA TYR A 315 -4.03 -3.36 -5.57
C TYR A 315 -5.43 -3.86 -5.93
N GLY A 316 -6.08 -4.63 -5.05
CA GLY A 316 -7.37 -5.27 -5.30
C GLY A 316 -7.28 -6.63 -6.00
N LYS A 317 -8.32 -7.45 -5.84
CA LYS A 317 -8.44 -8.82 -6.38
C LYS A 317 -8.42 -8.89 -7.92
N ASP A 318 -8.88 -7.85 -8.59
CA ASP A 318 -9.02 -7.84 -10.07
C ASP A 318 -7.77 -7.34 -10.79
N PHE A 319 -6.75 -6.89 -10.07
CA PHE A 319 -5.53 -6.32 -10.64
C PHE A 319 -4.80 -7.29 -11.60
N TYR A 320 -4.50 -8.51 -11.14
CA TYR A 320 -3.81 -9.51 -11.95
C TYR A 320 -4.71 -10.14 -13.03
N PRO A 321 -5.97 -10.54 -12.73
CA PRO A 321 -6.90 -11.03 -13.76
C PRO A 321 -7.07 -10.07 -14.93
N ARG A 322 -7.32 -8.78 -14.66
CA ARG A 322 -7.45 -7.75 -15.71
C ARG A 322 -6.17 -7.61 -16.55
N ALA A 323 -5.00 -7.64 -15.92
CA ALA A 323 -3.73 -7.62 -16.64
C ALA A 323 -3.52 -8.85 -17.55
N PHE A 324 -3.96 -10.04 -17.10
CA PHE A 324 -3.92 -11.25 -17.92
C PHE A 324 -4.95 -11.22 -19.06
N GLU A 325 -6.13 -10.65 -18.84
CA GLU A 325 -7.15 -10.48 -19.89
C GLU A 325 -6.65 -9.56 -21.01
N ILE A 326 -6.01 -8.44 -20.65
CA ILE A 326 -5.35 -7.53 -21.60
C ILE A 326 -4.24 -8.29 -22.36
N LEU A 327 -3.41 -9.07 -21.67
CA LEU A 327 -2.29 -9.80 -22.28
C LEU A 327 -2.75 -10.95 -23.20
N LEU A 328 -3.81 -11.67 -22.82
CA LEU A 328 -4.35 -12.82 -23.54
C LEU A 328 -5.37 -12.43 -24.61
N GLY A 329 -5.77 -11.16 -24.67
CA GLY A 329 -6.78 -10.65 -25.62
C GLY A 329 -8.14 -11.31 -25.40
N SER A 330 -8.45 -11.71 -24.17
CA SER A 330 -9.70 -12.41 -23.81
C SER A 330 -10.80 -11.47 -23.31
N GLY A 331 -10.60 -10.16 -23.41
CA GLY A 331 -11.68 -9.19 -23.24
C GLY A 331 -12.44 -9.04 -24.56
N ASP A 332 -13.63 -9.61 -24.62
CA ASP A 332 -14.60 -9.33 -25.69
C ASP A 332 -14.88 -7.82 -25.76
N ASP A 333 -15.13 -7.38 -26.99
CA ASP A 333 -15.52 -6.06 -27.47
C ASP A 333 -16.81 -5.46 -26.84
N ALA A 334 -16.98 -5.51 -25.52
CA ALA A 334 -18.20 -5.05 -24.83
C ALA A 334 -18.12 -3.60 -24.31
N ASP A 335 -16.93 -3.07 -24.01
CA ASP A 335 -16.78 -1.69 -23.50
C ASP A 335 -16.27 -0.70 -24.56
N ALA A 336 -15.95 -1.17 -25.78
CA ALA A 336 -15.60 -0.31 -26.90
C ALA A 336 -16.83 0.30 -27.60
N ALA A 337 -18.04 -0.08 -27.21
CA ALA A 337 -19.29 0.33 -27.86
C ALA A 337 -19.92 1.64 -27.30
N GLU A 338 -19.36 2.25 -26.26
CA GLU A 338 -19.80 3.58 -25.80
C GLU A 338 -18.89 4.73 -26.29
N ALA A 339 -17.88 4.42 -27.11
CA ALA A 339 -17.01 5.39 -27.76
C ALA A 339 -17.37 5.65 -29.23
N GLU A 340 -18.64 5.63 -29.61
CA GLU A 340 -19.08 6.05 -30.96
C GLU A 340 -20.43 6.79 -30.93
N ASP A 341 -20.42 8.07 -30.52
CA ASP A 341 -21.37 9.04 -31.10
C ASP A 341 -20.75 10.45 -31.16
N GLN A 342 -19.85 10.65 -32.12
CA GLN A 342 -19.59 11.98 -32.68
C GLN A 342 -19.60 11.86 -34.21
N PRO A 343 -20.57 12.47 -34.91
CA PRO A 343 -20.51 12.49 -36.36
C PRO A 343 -19.41 13.44 -36.81
N ALA A 344 -18.46 12.88 -37.54
CA ALA A 344 -17.45 13.60 -38.30
C ALA A 344 -18.07 14.52 -39.36
N GLU A 345 -17.61 15.77 -39.43
CA GLU A 345 -17.64 16.54 -40.67
C GLU A 345 -16.20 16.97 -41.04
N GLN A 346 -15.79 16.46 -42.20
CA GLN A 346 -14.53 16.63 -42.92
C GLN A 346 -14.48 18.02 -43.60
N THR A 347 -13.39 18.68 -44.02
CA THR A 347 -11.91 18.56 -44.02
C THR A 347 -11.38 19.92 -44.63
N PRO A 348 -10.23 20.07 -45.33
CA PRO A 348 -9.12 20.95 -44.90
C PRO A 348 -8.67 22.00 -45.94
N GLU A 349 -7.76 22.92 -45.59
CA GLU A 349 -6.80 23.70 -46.43
C GLU A 349 -6.37 24.95 -45.61
N GLU A 350 -5.14 25.47 -45.57
CA GLU A 350 -3.93 25.29 -46.36
C GLU A 350 -2.72 25.83 -45.56
N VAL A 351 -1.56 25.27 -45.86
CA VAL A 351 -0.18 25.55 -45.42
C VAL A 351 0.30 26.95 -45.83
N VAL A 352 1.19 27.60 -45.05
CA VAL A 352 2.46 28.31 -45.44
C VAL A 352 3.15 28.77 -44.13
N SER A 353 4.09 28.00 -43.56
CA SER A 353 5.56 28.13 -43.65
C SER A 353 6.16 29.53 -43.49
N GLU A 354 6.97 29.76 -42.45
CA GLU A 354 8.34 30.27 -42.62
C GLU A 354 9.16 30.16 -41.33
N THR A 355 10.24 29.39 -41.43
CA THR A 355 11.39 29.29 -40.52
C THR A 355 12.52 30.20 -41.02
N SER A 356 13.23 30.91 -40.12
CA SER A 356 14.69 31.14 -40.12
C SER A 356 15.03 32.30 -39.16
N SER A 357 15.78 32.08 -38.07
CA SER A 357 17.25 32.08 -37.94
C SER A 357 17.81 33.40 -37.37
N ASP A 358 18.43 33.28 -36.19
CA ASP A 358 19.72 33.81 -35.74
C ASP A 358 20.23 35.23 -36.15
N VAL A 359 20.54 36.00 -35.09
CA VAL A 359 21.83 36.69 -34.80
C VAL A 359 22.17 38.05 -35.47
N ALA A 360 22.59 38.97 -34.58
CA ALA A 360 23.57 40.09 -34.72
C ALA A 360 23.14 41.50 -35.19
N ASP A 361 23.17 42.42 -34.21
CA ASP A 361 24.20 43.48 -34.06
C ASP A 361 23.96 44.94 -34.54
N GLN A 362 24.40 45.83 -33.65
CA GLN A 362 24.94 47.18 -33.81
C GLN A 362 24.07 48.41 -34.15
N SER A 363 23.86 49.21 -33.08
CA SER A 363 24.22 50.63 -32.92
C SER A 363 23.77 51.66 -33.97
N SER A 364 23.01 52.68 -33.52
CA SER A 364 23.15 54.09 -33.95
C SER A 364 22.34 55.03 -33.05
N ILE A 365 23.02 55.89 -32.28
CA ILE A 365 22.50 57.20 -31.81
C ILE A 365 23.32 58.27 -32.54
N PRO A 366 22.72 59.41 -32.92
CA PRO A 366 23.24 60.66 -32.37
C PRO A 366 22.16 61.66 -31.93
N ALA A 367 22.54 62.44 -30.92
CA ALA A 367 21.79 63.51 -30.27
C ALA A 367 21.74 64.82 -31.10
N LEU A 368 20.79 65.72 -30.78
CA LEU A 368 20.89 67.17 -31.00
C LEU A 368 20.00 67.95 -30.01
N LEU A 369 20.55 69.08 -29.55
CA LEU A 369 20.28 69.93 -28.37
C LEU A 369 19.14 71.01 -28.60
N PRO A 370 19.06 72.17 -27.87
CA PRO A 370 18.47 72.38 -26.53
C PRO A 370 17.53 73.63 -26.38
N ASP A 371 16.94 73.78 -25.17
CA ASP A 371 16.56 75.03 -24.41
C ASP A 371 15.42 75.98 -24.90
N PRO A 372 14.92 76.98 -24.10
CA PRO A 372 14.87 77.14 -22.62
C PRO A 372 13.55 77.78 -22.04
N ALA A 373 13.48 77.83 -20.70
CA ALA A 373 12.95 78.90 -19.83
C ALA A 373 11.45 79.02 -19.39
N SER A 374 11.33 79.17 -18.05
CA SER A 374 10.40 80.00 -17.23
C SER A 374 9.39 79.20 -16.38
N GLY A 375 9.22 79.40 -15.06
CA GLY A 375 9.86 80.26 -14.06
C GLY A 375 9.25 80.04 -12.66
N SER A 376 9.88 80.65 -11.63
CA SER A 376 9.38 80.99 -10.27
C SER A 376 8.86 79.88 -9.34
N ASP A 377 9.13 79.75 -8.03
CA ASP A 377 9.89 80.45 -6.98
C ASP A 377 9.94 79.43 -5.80
N ALA A 378 11.09 79.05 -5.22
CA ALA A 378 11.77 79.61 -4.05
C ALA A 378 11.03 79.58 -2.68
N PHE A 379 11.76 79.06 -1.67
CA PHE A 379 11.71 79.29 -0.20
C PHE A 379 10.86 78.34 0.70
N VAL A 380 11.47 77.42 1.50
CA VAL A 380 11.99 77.58 2.91
C VAL A 380 10.85 77.37 3.95
N THR A 381 10.89 76.64 5.07
CA THR A 381 11.93 76.09 5.99
C THR A 381 11.34 74.94 6.81
N ALA A 382 12.24 74.26 7.52
CA ALA A 382 12.07 73.32 8.62
C ALA A 382 11.13 73.70 9.78
N ALA A 383 10.74 72.62 10.47
CA ALA A 383 10.17 72.44 11.81
C ALA A 383 10.50 73.48 12.90
N ALA A 384 9.48 73.79 13.71
CA ALA A 384 9.48 73.66 15.18
C ALA A 384 8.07 73.97 15.71
N GLY A 385 7.53 73.08 16.54
CA GLY A 385 6.23 73.20 17.22
C GLY A 385 5.81 71.87 17.80
#